data_AF-A0A7X9G6S8-F1
#
_entry.id   AF-A0A7X9G6S8-F1
#
_cell.length_a   1.000
_cell.length_b   1.000
_cell.length_c   1.000
_cell.angle_alpha   90.00
_cell.angle_beta   90.00
_cell.angle_gamma   90.00
#
_symmetry.space_group_name_H-M   'P 1'
#
loop_
_entity.id
_entity.type
_entity.pdbx_description
1 polymer ?
#
loop_
_entity_poly.entity_id
_entity_poly.type
_entity_poly.pdbx_seq_one_letter_code
_entity_poly.pdbx_strand_id
1 'polypeptide(L)'
;METSTIIRVIIMAIGAIIAIVGMNKSKAGAVWGQPLAICGAILAIIAALWGIKRTIAGDDMKEARNRELEYQRIQTRELGKYLSEKFAGSKVLIIVDPMLRFDTWGAPITREDPILEGLKQGLGSNLTITAEVFPKMPVREKPAPIAGPDGQMIDPIDHMMEPMEMWFTADKLKEILPAKDSYDILISLVGLPSQGNVAAVMRDLAGKKLVLVGGDTMMMGRMFAAGEKAAAVGPVMAAAVTYNPKAIYDDKPIPRDPKEAFDKRYLLITPENFASVKSEHGNLFSF
;
A
#
# COMPACT_ATOMS: atom_id res chain seq x y z
N MET A 1 -15.89 17.79 5.32
CA MET A 1 -15.56 18.87 4.37
C MET A 1 -14.42 19.66 5.00
N GLU A 2 -13.24 19.70 4.37
CA GLU A 2 -12.08 20.41 4.95
C GLU A 2 -12.45 21.87 5.28
N THR A 3 -11.93 22.38 6.41
CA THR A 3 -12.07 23.80 6.80
C THR A 3 -11.62 24.74 5.68
N SER A 4 -10.62 24.33 4.90
CA SER A 4 -10.12 25.07 3.73
C SER A 4 -11.17 25.20 2.61
N THR A 5 -11.94 24.13 2.34
CA THR A 5 -13.01 24.10 1.34
C THR A 5 -14.19 24.95 1.77
N ILE A 6 -14.56 24.89 3.05
CA ILE A 6 -15.64 25.72 3.62
C ILE A 6 -15.28 27.20 3.50
N ILE A 7 -14.05 27.58 3.87
CA ILE A 7 -13.57 28.97 3.74
C ILE A 7 -13.61 29.44 2.28
N ARG A 8 -13.19 28.61 1.33
CA ARG A 8 -13.22 28.95 -0.11
C ARG A 8 -14.64 29.18 -0.63
N VAL A 9 -15.57 28.28 -0.29
CA VAL A 9 -16.99 28.40 -0.68
C VAL A 9 -17.60 29.68 -0.11
N ILE A 10 -17.26 30.03 1.14
CA ILE A 10 -17.70 31.27 1.77
C ILE A 10 -17.11 32.50 1.03
N ILE A 11 -15.82 32.50 0.72
CA ILE A 11 -15.17 33.60 -0.02
C ILE A 11 -15.79 33.76 -1.42
N MET A 12 -16.05 32.66 -2.14
CA MET A 12 -16.74 32.70 -3.43
C MET A 12 -18.16 33.26 -3.31
N ALA A 13 -18.93 32.82 -2.31
CA ALA A 13 -20.29 33.32 -2.07
C ALA A 13 -20.28 34.82 -1.75
N ILE A 14 -19.35 35.29 -0.91
CA ILE A 14 -19.17 36.71 -0.59
C ILE A 14 -18.80 37.50 -1.85
N GLY A 15 -17.84 37.02 -2.65
CA GLY A 15 -17.46 37.65 -3.92
C GLY A 15 -18.63 37.76 -4.90
N ALA A 16 -19.44 36.70 -5.04
CA ALA A 16 -20.63 36.69 -5.87
C ALA A 16 -21.70 37.67 -5.37
N ILE A 17 -21.94 37.74 -4.06
CA ILE A 17 -22.88 38.69 -3.45
C ILE A 17 -22.42 40.13 -3.69
N ILE A 18 -21.14 40.44 -3.49
CA ILE A 18 -20.56 41.76 -3.78
C ILE A 18 -20.72 42.12 -5.26
N ALA A 19 -20.48 41.16 -6.16
CA ALA A 19 -20.67 41.34 -7.60
C ALA A 19 -22.13 41.68 -7.95
N ILE A 20 -23.09 40.93 -7.39
CA ILE A 20 -24.53 41.13 -7.60
C ILE A 20 -25.00 42.49 -7.04
N VAL A 21 -24.57 42.85 -5.83
CA VAL A 21 -24.91 44.14 -5.22
C VAL A 21 -24.32 45.30 -6.02
N GLY A 22 -23.06 45.21 -6.42
CA GLY A 22 -22.41 46.19 -7.28
C GLY A 22 -23.14 46.38 -8.61
N MET A 23 -23.51 45.28 -9.28
CA MET A 23 -24.27 45.34 -10.53
C MET A 23 -25.65 45.98 -10.35
N ASN A 24 -26.38 45.62 -9.30
CA ASN A 24 -27.70 46.19 -9.03
C ASN A 24 -27.61 47.70 -8.73
N LYS A 25 -26.56 48.13 -8.02
CA LYS A 25 -26.33 49.56 -7.73
C LYS A 25 -25.85 50.33 -8.95
N SER A 26 -25.04 49.71 -9.82
CA SER A 26 -24.66 50.28 -11.12
C SER A 26 -25.88 50.50 -12.01
N LYS A 27 -26.79 49.51 -12.09
CA LYS A 27 -28.05 49.61 -12.85
C LYS A 27 -28.98 50.69 -12.29
N ALA A 28 -28.91 50.96 -10.99
CA ALA A 28 -29.63 52.05 -10.34
C ALA A 28 -28.94 53.42 -10.45
N GLY A 29 -27.85 53.54 -11.22
CA GLY A 29 -27.17 54.81 -11.49
C GLY A 29 -26.06 55.20 -10.51
N ALA A 30 -25.70 54.33 -9.55
CA ALA A 30 -24.61 54.61 -8.63
C ALA A 30 -23.25 54.42 -9.32
N VAL A 31 -22.46 55.49 -9.40
CA VAL A 31 -21.14 55.53 -10.08
C VAL A 31 -20.14 54.53 -9.49
N TRP A 32 -20.26 54.20 -8.20
CA TRP A 32 -19.41 53.24 -7.51
C TRP A 32 -19.84 51.77 -7.69
N GLY A 33 -21.03 51.51 -8.25
CA GLY A 33 -21.57 50.15 -8.38
C GLY A 33 -20.74 49.27 -9.30
N GLN A 34 -20.26 49.81 -10.43
CA GLN A 34 -19.46 49.07 -11.39
C GLN A 34 -18.07 48.69 -10.85
N PRO A 35 -17.28 49.60 -10.24
CA PRO A 35 -16.05 49.23 -9.55
C PRO A 35 -16.23 48.15 -8.49
N LEU A 36 -17.29 48.24 -7.67
CA LEU A 36 -17.58 47.24 -6.64
C LEU A 36 -17.90 45.87 -7.25
N ALA A 37 -18.66 45.85 -8.35
CA ALA A 37 -18.99 44.62 -9.06
C ALA A 37 -17.73 43.91 -9.58
N ILE A 38 -16.80 44.67 -10.15
CA ILE A 38 -15.52 44.18 -10.66
C ILE A 38 -14.68 43.58 -9.52
N CYS A 39 -14.59 44.26 -8.37
CA CYS A 39 -13.88 43.74 -7.20
C CYS A 39 -14.48 42.41 -6.71
N GLY A 40 -15.81 42.31 -6.61
CA GLY A 40 -16.50 41.07 -6.23
C GLY A 40 -16.23 39.92 -7.21
N ALA A 41 -16.27 40.20 -8.51
CA ALA A 41 -15.98 39.22 -9.56
C ALA A 41 -14.52 38.74 -9.51
N ILE A 42 -13.55 39.64 -9.36
CA ILE A 42 -12.13 39.29 -9.21
C ILE A 42 -11.92 38.39 -7.99
N LEU A 43 -12.53 38.72 -6.86
CA LEU A 43 -12.41 37.96 -5.62
C LEU A 43 -12.98 36.54 -5.77
N ALA A 44 -14.13 36.40 -6.45
CA ALA A 44 -14.71 35.10 -6.78
C ALA A 44 -13.83 34.28 -7.75
N ILE A 45 -13.24 34.93 -8.76
CA ILE A 45 -12.33 34.30 -9.73
C ILE A 45 -11.05 33.83 -9.04
N ILE A 46 -10.44 34.63 -8.16
CA ILE A 46 -9.22 34.24 -7.43
C ILE A 46 -9.50 33.03 -6.54
N ALA A 47 -10.63 33.01 -5.83
CA ALA A 47 -11.03 31.87 -5.01
C ALA A 47 -11.29 30.60 -5.85
N ALA A 48 -11.92 30.75 -7.01
CA ALA A 48 -12.13 29.66 -7.96
C ALA A 48 -10.79 29.13 -8.52
N LEU A 49 -9.89 30.02 -8.96
CA LEU A 49 -8.57 29.67 -9.47
C LEU A 49 -7.69 29.02 -8.40
N TRP A 50 -7.83 29.39 -7.13
CA TRP A 50 -7.13 28.75 -6.02
C TRP A 50 -7.63 27.31 -5.77
N GLY A 51 -8.93 27.08 -5.90
CA GLY A 51 -9.51 25.73 -5.88
C GLY A 51 -9.02 24.88 -7.04
N ILE A 52 -9.09 25.43 -8.26
CA ILE A 52 -8.63 24.79 -9.48
C ILE A 52 -7.14 24.45 -9.42
N LYS A 53 -6.28 25.34 -8.90
CA LYS A 53 -4.85 25.06 -8.76
C LYS A 53 -4.59 23.82 -7.89
N ARG A 54 -5.28 23.65 -6.76
CA ARG A 54 -5.08 22.49 -5.87
C ARG A 54 -5.59 21.18 -6.50
N THR A 55 -6.73 21.23 -7.20
CA THR A 55 -7.33 20.08 -7.89
C THR A 55 -6.58 19.70 -9.17
N ILE A 56 -6.16 20.67 -10.00
CA ILE A 56 -5.42 20.46 -11.25
C ILE A 56 -3.94 20.14 -10.99
N ALA A 57 -3.30 20.73 -9.97
CA ALA A 57 -1.91 20.38 -9.61
C ALA A 57 -1.79 18.97 -8.98
N GLY A 58 -2.94 18.36 -8.65
CA GLY A 58 -3.02 17.03 -8.06
C GLY A 58 -2.47 16.95 -6.65
N ASP A 59 -2.38 18.08 -5.93
CA ASP A 59 -1.75 18.13 -4.60
C ASP A 59 -2.51 17.25 -3.59
N ASP A 60 -3.84 17.24 -3.62
CA ASP A 60 -4.65 16.38 -2.74
C ASP A 60 -4.44 14.88 -3.05
N MET A 61 -4.27 14.53 -4.34
CA MET A 61 -3.96 13.15 -4.74
C MET A 61 -2.54 12.75 -4.34
N LYS A 62 -1.57 13.66 -4.46
CA LYS A 62 -0.19 13.44 -4.00
C LYS A 62 -0.15 13.26 -2.49
N GLU A 63 -0.84 14.11 -1.73
CA GLU A 63 -0.89 13.99 -0.27
C GLU A 63 -1.57 12.69 0.17
N ALA A 64 -2.70 12.34 -0.43
CA ALA A 64 -3.38 11.07 -0.15
C ALA A 64 -2.48 9.87 -0.48
N ARG A 65 -1.82 9.89 -1.64
CA ARG A 65 -0.85 8.87 -2.04
C ARG A 65 0.31 8.78 -1.06
N ASN A 66 0.92 9.90 -0.70
CA ASN A 66 2.05 9.93 0.23
C ASN A 66 1.65 9.41 1.62
N ARG A 67 0.43 9.73 2.08
CA ARG A 67 -0.11 9.14 3.32
C ARG A 67 -0.23 7.63 3.21
N GLU A 68 -0.76 7.12 2.09
CA GLU A 68 -0.91 5.68 1.88
C GLU A 68 0.44 4.95 1.85
N LEU A 69 1.42 5.51 1.12
CA LEU A 69 2.79 4.97 1.08
C LEU A 69 3.43 4.95 2.48
N GLU A 70 3.22 5.98 3.30
CA GLU A 70 3.75 5.99 4.67
C GLU A 70 3.05 4.99 5.59
N TYR A 71 1.74 4.75 5.46
CA TYR A 71 1.09 3.66 6.20
C TYR A 71 1.60 2.28 5.79
N GLN A 72 1.86 2.06 4.49
CA GLN A 72 2.51 0.82 4.01
C GLN A 72 3.91 0.65 4.62
N ARG A 73 4.68 1.75 4.75
CA ARG A 73 5.99 1.74 5.41
C ARG A 73 5.88 1.45 6.90
N ILE A 74 4.92 2.06 7.60
CA ILE A 74 4.66 1.83 9.03
C ILE A 74 4.29 0.38 9.29
N GLN A 75 3.43 -0.20 8.44
CA GLN A 75 2.97 -1.59 8.53
C GLN A 75 4.15 -2.56 8.70
N THR A 76 5.15 -2.45 7.84
CA THR A 76 6.29 -3.37 7.85
C THR A 76 7.43 -2.91 8.74
N ARG A 77 7.52 -1.62 9.07
CA ARG A 77 8.49 -1.13 10.06
C ARG A 77 8.23 -1.69 11.45
N GLU A 78 6.97 -1.72 11.91
CA GLU A 78 6.64 -2.32 13.21
C GLU A 78 6.81 -3.84 13.20
N LEU A 79 6.51 -4.52 12.08
CA LEU A 79 6.85 -5.92 11.89
C LEU A 79 8.36 -6.17 11.99
N GLY A 80 9.15 -5.37 11.26
CA GLY A 80 10.60 -5.49 11.25
C GLY A 80 11.20 -5.29 12.64
N LYS A 81 10.70 -4.32 13.42
CA LYS A 81 11.13 -4.09 14.82
C LYS A 81 10.90 -5.32 15.69
N TYR A 82 9.69 -5.89 15.65
CA TYR A 82 9.37 -7.12 16.37
C TYR A 82 10.34 -8.26 16.00
N LEU A 83 10.61 -8.44 14.70
CA LEU A 83 11.54 -9.47 14.25
C LEU A 83 12.98 -9.20 14.72
N SER A 84 13.41 -7.93 14.69
CA SER A 84 14.72 -7.46 15.20
C SER A 84 14.94 -7.83 16.66
N GLU A 85 13.92 -7.63 17.49
CA GLU A 85 13.99 -7.90 18.92
C GLU A 85 13.91 -9.40 19.21
N LYS A 86 13.05 -10.13 18.51
CA LYS A 86 12.77 -11.54 18.78
C LYS A 86 13.80 -12.50 18.19
N PHE A 87 14.36 -12.18 17.03
CA PHE A 87 15.15 -13.10 16.21
C PHE A 87 16.51 -12.54 15.80
N ALA A 88 17.13 -11.71 16.66
CA ALA A 88 18.46 -11.16 16.43
C ALA A 88 19.49 -12.24 16.02
N GLY A 89 20.35 -11.90 15.05
CA GLY A 89 21.36 -12.77 14.45
C GLY A 89 20.84 -13.69 13.34
N SER A 90 19.53 -13.78 13.11
CA SER A 90 18.96 -14.68 12.10
C SER A 90 19.21 -14.20 10.67
N LYS A 91 19.29 -15.16 9.75
CA LYS A 91 19.36 -14.92 8.30
C LYS A 91 17.96 -14.86 7.70
N VAL A 92 17.71 -13.86 6.87
CA VAL A 92 16.39 -13.54 6.32
C VAL A 92 16.41 -13.62 4.80
N LEU A 93 15.50 -14.42 4.26
CA LEU A 93 15.13 -14.39 2.84
C LEU A 93 13.83 -13.61 2.68
N ILE A 94 13.80 -12.63 1.77
CA ILE A 94 12.62 -11.81 1.52
C ILE A 94 12.09 -12.09 0.12
N ILE A 95 10.81 -12.45 0.01
CA ILE A 95 10.09 -12.50 -1.27
C ILE A 95 9.46 -11.13 -1.51
N VAL A 96 9.86 -10.45 -2.58
CA VAL A 96 9.41 -9.10 -2.96
C VAL A 96 8.48 -9.16 -4.16
N ASP A 97 7.69 -8.08 -4.35
CA ASP A 97 6.79 -7.96 -5.50
C ASP A 97 7.56 -7.68 -6.80
N PRO A 98 7.53 -8.60 -7.78
CA PRO A 98 8.19 -8.37 -9.06
C PRO A 98 7.52 -7.27 -9.88
N MET A 99 6.24 -6.93 -9.64
CA MET A 99 5.51 -5.86 -10.35
C MET A 99 5.99 -4.45 -9.96
N LEU A 100 6.80 -4.33 -8.91
CA LEU A 100 7.51 -3.10 -8.56
C LEU A 100 8.89 -3.00 -9.20
N ARG A 101 9.36 -4.09 -9.84
CA ARG A 101 10.71 -4.21 -10.43
C ARG A 101 10.69 -4.34 -11.94
N PHE A 102 9.62 -4.88 -12.50
CA PHE A 102 9.46 -5.05 -13.95
C PHE A 102 8.10 -4.53 -14.40
N ASP A 103 8.05 -4.02 -15.63
CA ASP A 103 6.78 -3.75 -16.31
C ASP A 103 6.11 -5.06 -16.80
N THR A 104 4.95 -4.94 -17.43
CA THR A 104 4.19 -6.09 -17.96
C THR A 104 4.88 -6.85 -19.08
N TRP A 105 5.95 -6.28 -19.63
CA TRP A 105 6.75 -6.79 -20.73
C TRP A 105 8.12 -7.31 -20.27
N GLY A 106 8.37 -7.33 -18.95
CA GLY A 106 9.61 -7.83 -18.35
C GLY A 106 10.77 -6.84 -18.38
N ALA A 107 10.56 -5.58 -18.79
CA ALA A 107 11.60 -4.57 -18.74
C ALA A 107 11.75 -4.04 -17.29
N PRO A 108 12.99 -3.85 -16.79
CA PRO A 108 13.22 -3.31 -15.46
C PRO A 108 12.63 -1.90 -15.30
N ILE A 109 12.01 -1.66 -14.14
CA ILE A 109 11.47 -0.35 -13.75
C ILE A 109 11.95 0.02 -12.35
N THR A 110 11.90 1.31 -12.04
CA THR A 110 12.14 1.82 -10.68
C THR A 110 10.83 2.34 -10.12
N ARG A 111 10.34 1.70 -9.05
CA ARG A 111 9.19 2.15 -8.26
C ARG A 111 9.58 2.15 -6.78
N GLU A 112 9.00 3.08 -6.04
CA GLU A 112 9.09 3.07 -4.57
C GLU A 112 8.44 1.78 -4.04
N ASP A 113 9.09 1.14 -3.07
CA ASP A 113 8.59 -0.06 -2.39
C ASP A 113 8.55 0.22 -0.88
N PRO A 114 7.54 0.99 -0.41
CA PRO A 114 7.47 1.41 0.99
C PRO A 114 7.35 0.22 1.94
N ILE A 115 6.77 -0.89 1.49
CA ILE A 115 6.63 -2.14 2.26
C ILE A 115 8.02 -2.74 2.52
N LEU A 116 8.85 -2.90 1.48
CA LEU A 116 10.21 -3.40 1.65
C LEU A 116 11.09 -2.43 2.43
N GLU A 117 10.98 -1.13 2.15
CA GLU A 117 11.74 -0.09 2.85
C GLU A 117 11.43 -0.06 4.34
N GLY A 118 10.14 -0.06 4.70
CA GLY A 118 9.67 -0.11 6.08
C GLY A 118 10.20 -1.36 6.80
N LEU A 119 10.12 -2.52 6.15
CA LEU A 119 10.65 -3.77 6.69
C LEU A 119 12.14 -3.64 6.99
N LYS A 120 12.95 -3.19 6.02
CA LYS A 120 14.40 -3.00 6.19
C LYS A 120 14.73 -2.03 7.32
N GLN A 121 13.99 -0.92 7.43
CA GLN A 121 14.14 0.02 8.54
C GLN A 121 13.88 -0.63 9.90
N GLY A 122 12.83 -1.46 10.00
CA GLY A 122 12.48 -2.16 11.23
C GLY A 122 13.46 -3.27 11.61
N LEU A 123 13.91 -4.06 10.63
CA LEU A 123 14.90 -5.13 10.85
C LEU A 123 16.25 -4.57 11.34
N GLY A 124 16.63 -3.39 10.85
CA GLY A 124 17.90 -2.76 11.16
C GLY A 124 19.09 -3.66 10.83
N SER A 125 20.12 -3.62 11.67
CA SER A 125 21.31 -4.47 11.56
C SER A 125 21.24 -5.74 12.41
N ASN A 126 20.12 -5.99 13.10
CA ASN A 126 19.98 -7.13 14.00
C ASN A 126 19.71 -8.43 13.25
N LEU A 127 19.26 -8.37 11.98
CA LEU A 127 19.12 -9.53 11.11
C LEU A 127 19.93 -9.33 9.83
N THR A 128 20.36 -10.44 9.24
CA THR A 128 21.10 -10.44 7.98
C THR A 128 20.16 -10.80 6.84
N ILE A 129 19.85 -9.85 5.97
CA ILE A 129 19.12 -10.13 4.72
C ILE A 129 20.08 -10.86 3.77
N THR A 130 19.80 -12.12 3.47
CA THR A 130 20.66 -12.96 2.63
C THR A 130 20.34 -12.85 1.16
N ALA A 131 19.05 -12.65 0.82
CA ALA A 131 18.63 -12.32 -0.53
C ALA A 131 17.22 -11.69 -0.53
N GLU A 132 16.98 -10.91 -1.59
CA GLU A 132 15.65 -10.51 -2.04
C GLU A 132 15.36 -11.28 -3.32
N VAL A 133 14.31 -12.10 -3.28
CA VAL A 133 13.90 -12.97 -4.40
C VAL A 133 12.49 -12.65 -4.83
N PHE A 134 12.13 -13.00 -6.05
CA PHE A 134 10.80 -12.75 -6.58
C PHE A 134 10.46 -13.80 -7.64
N PRO A 135 9.20 -14.24 -7.74
CA PRO A 135 8.79 -15.20 -8.76
C PRO A 135 8.90 -14.57 -10.15
N LYS A 136 9.30 -15.38 -11.14
CA LYS A 136 9.33 -14.93 -12.54
C LYS A 136 7.92 -14.62 -13.03
N MET A 137 7.70 -13.37 -13.44
CA MET A 137 6.45 -12.92 -14.04
C MET A 137 6.23 -13.61 -15.39
N PRO A 138 4.98 -13.97 -15.75
CA PRO A 138 4.66 -14.33 -17.12
C PRO A 138 4.80 -13.09 -17.99
N VAL A 139 5.83 -13.05 -18.84
CA VAL A 139 6.04 -11.95 -19.78
C VAL A 139 5.20 -12.21 -21.03
N ARG A 140 4.48 -11.18 -21.47
CA ARG A 140 3.76 -11.21 -22.75
C ARG A 140 4.61 -10.54 -23.84
N GLU A 141 4.40 -10.91 -25.09
CA GLU A 141 5.01 -10.17 -26.20
C GLU A 141 4.41 -8.77 -26.27
N LYS A 142 5.27 -7.74 -26.29
CA LYS A 142 4.81 -6.36 -26.47
C LYS A 142 4.24 -6.21 -27.88
N PRO A 143 2.95 -5.88 -28.05
CA PRO A 143 2.39 -5.69 -29.38
C PRO A 143 3.04 -4.46 -30.03
N ALA A 144 3.18 -4.50 -31.36
CA ALA A 144 3.71 -3.37 -32.10
C ALA A 144 2.80 -2.14 -31.93
N PRO A 145 3.36 -0.91 -31.86
CA PRO A 145 2.56 0.30 -31.84
C PRO A 145 1.65 0.36 -33.08
N ILE A 146 0.41 0.76 -32.87
CA ILE A 146 -0.61 0.86 -33.93
C ILE A 146 -0.75 2.32 -34.37
N ALA A 147 -0.84 2.56 -35.67
CA ALA A 147 -1.06 3.91 -36.19
C ALA A 147 -2.48 4.40 -35.82
N GLY A 148 -2.55 5.51 -35.10
CA GLY A 148 -3.79 6.19 -34.73
C GLY A 148 -4.43 6.94 -35.90
N PRO A 149 -5.67 7.43 -35.73
CA PRO A 149 -6.42 8.16 -36.77
C PRO A 149 -5.71 9.43 -37.28
N ASP A 150 -4.80 9.98 -36.49
CA ASP A 150 -3.99 11.17 -36.76
C ASP A 150 -2.54 10.84 -37.16
N GLY A 151 -2.23 9.56 -37.39
CA GLY A 151 -0.88 9.10 -37.73
C GLY A 151 0.08 9.03 -36.53
N GLN A 152 -0.37 9.34 -35.31
CA GLN A 152 0.43 9.10 -34.11
C GLN A 152 0.49 7.61 -33.82
N MET A 153 1.67 7.10 -33.49
CA MET A 153 1.81 5.72 -33.03
C MET A 153 1.23 5.62 -31.62
N ILE A 154 0.20 4.81 -31.46
CA ILE A 154 -0.46 4.53 -30.20
C ILE A 154 0.13 3.22 -29.68
N ASP A 155 0.74 3.27 -28.50
CA ASP A 155 1.06 2.03 -27.79
C ASP A 155 -0.26 1.32 -27.45
N PRO A 156 -0.37 0.01 -27.73
CA PRO A 156 -1.54 -0.76 -27.33
C PRO A 156 -1.79 -0.54 -25.83
N ILE A 157 -3.05 -0.28 -25.45
CA ILE A 157 -3.45 -0.07 -24.05
C ILE A 157 -2.78 -1.14 -23.20
N ASP A 158 -2.05 -0.72 -22.16
CA ASP A 158 -1.41 -1.60 -21.19
C ASP A 158 -2.40 -2.71 -20.81
N HIS A 159 -2.16 -3.91 -21.32
CA HIS A 159 -2.88 -5.07 -20.86
C HIS A 159 -2.50 -5.23 -19.40
N MET A 160 -3.41 -4.85 -18.50
CA MET A 160 -3.21 -5.03 -17.07
C MET A 160 -2.74 -6.46 -16.83
N MET A 161 -1.61 -6.59 -16.13
CA MET A 161 -1.10 -7.91 -15.78
C MET A 161 -2.17 -8.65 -14.99
N GLU A 162 -2.27 -9.96 -15.24
CA GLU A 162 -3.12 -10.81 -14.42
C GLU A 162 -2.70 -10.71 -12.94
N PRO A 163 -3.67 -10.69 -12.01
CA PRO A 163 -3.37 -10.72 -10.58
C PRO A 163 -2.38 -11.83 -10.24
N MET A 164 -1.47 -11.58 -9.31
CA MET A 164 -0.38 -12.50 -9.00
C MET A 164 -0.89 -13.90 -8.61
N GLU A 165 -2.05 -13.98 -7.97
CA GLU A 165 -2.73 -15.21 -7.56
C GLU A 165 -3.06 -16.15 -8.72
N MET A 166 -3.12 -15.64 -9.96
CA MET A 166 -3.42 -16.42 -11.16
C MET A 166 -2.19 -17.16 -11.70
N TRP A 167 -0.97 -16.68 -11.42
CA TRP A 167 0.25 -17.21 -12.02
C TRP A 167 1.37 -17.54 -11.03
N PHE A 168 1.30 -17.07 -9.79
CA PHE A 168 2.24 -17.44 -8.73
C PHE A 168 1.81 -18.78 -8.11
N THR A 169 2.52 -19.84 -8.49
CA THR A 169 2.24 -21.22 -8.06
C THR A 169 3.31 -21.73 -7.08
N ALA A 170 3.04 -22.87 -6.44
CA ALA A 170 4.00 -23.58 -5.61
C ALA A 170 5.33 -23.87 -6.34
N ASP A 171 5.28 -24.23 -7.62
CA ASP A 171 6.49 -24.50 -8.41
C ASP A 171 7.32 -23.23 -8.62
N LYS A 172 6.68 -22.10 -8.91
CA LYS A 172 7.37 -20.81 -9.01
C LYS A 172 7.98 -20.35 -7.69
N LEU A 173 7.32 -20.64 -6.56
CA LEU A 173 7.91 -20.41 -5.25
C LEU A 173 9.15 -21.31 -5.07
N LYS A 174 9.07 -22.59 -5.42
CA LYS A 174 10.19 -23.51 -5.29
C LYS A 174 11.41 -23.08 -6.12
N GLU A 175 11.21 -22.56 -7.33
CA GLU A 175 12.28 -22.08 -8.21
C GLU A 175 13.11 -20.94 -7.62
N ILE A 176 12.53 -20.13 -6.73
CA ILE A 176 13.19 -18.95 -6.16
C ILE A 176 13.77 -19.20 -4.76
N LEU A 177 13.50 -20.37 -4.16
CA LEU A 177 14.05 -20.71 -2.86
C LEU A 177 15.53 -21.10 -3.01
N PRO A 178 16.45 -20.43 -2.29
CA PRO A 178 17.85 -20.81 -2.24
C PRO A 178 18.04 -22.08 -1.39
N ALA A 179 19.29 -22.52 -1.26
CA ALA A 179 19.66 -23.66 -0.42
C ALA A 179 19.08 -23.53 0.99
N LYS A 180 18.55 -24.63 1.55
CA LYS A 180 17.80 -24.63 2.81
C LYS A 180 18.56 -23.97 3.96
N ASP A 181 19.88 -24.12 4.05
CA ASP A 181 20.67 -23.59 5.17
C ASP A 181 21.14 -22.13 4.99
N SER A 182 20.72 -21.48 3.91
CA SER A 182 21.10 -20.08 3.61
C SER A 182 20.24 -19.03 4.34
N TYR A 183 19.13 -19.43 4.96
CA TYR A 183 18.24 -18.54 5.71
C TYR A 183 17.52 -19.29 6.85
N ASP A 184 17.12 -18.56 7.88
CA ASP A 184 16.36 -19.06 9.03
C ASP A 184 14.89 -18.62 8.97
N ILE A 185 14.66 -17.43 8.41
CA ILE A 185 13.36 -16.78 8.31
C ILE A 185 13.06 -16.50 6.84
N LEU A 186 11.89 -16.95 6.40
CA LEU A 186 11.28 -16.55 5.13
C LEU A 186 10.24 -15.46 5.41
N ILE A 187 10.42 -14.29 4.81
CA ILE A 187 9.44 -13.19 4.84
C ILE A 187 8.82 -13.09 3.46
N SER A 188 7.49 -13.25 3.35
CA SER A 188 6.78 -12.99 2.10
C SER A 188 6.01 -11.67 2.16
N LEU A 189 6.36 -10.75 1.27
CA LEU A 189 5.63 -9.50 1.05
C LEU A 189 4.44 -9.66 0.09
N VAL A 190 4.33 -10.82 -0.56
CA VAL A 190 3.34 -11.12 -1.61
C VAL A 190 2.42 -12.29 -1.24
N GLY A 191 2.51 -12.77 0.00
CA GLY A 191 1.79 -13.97 0.45
C GLY A 191 2.40 -15.28 -0.07
N LEU A 192 1.64 -16.36 0.06
CA LEU A 192 2.04 -17.69 -0.42
C LEU A 192 1.10 -18.14 -1.53
N PRO A 193 1.59 -18.96 -2.48
CA PRO A 193 0.74 -19.49 -3.53
C PRO A 193 -0.28 -20.48 -2.95
N SER A 194 -1.51 -20.44 -3.47
CA SER A 194 -2.57 -21.40 -3.17
C SER A 194 -2.70 -22.51 -4.23
N GLN A 195 -2.06 -22.32 -5.39
CA GLN A 195 -2.10 -23.23 -6.53
C GLN A 195 -0.86 -24.14 -6.62
N GLY A 196 -1.04 -25.34 -7.18
CA GLY A 196 0.03 -26.33 -7.38
C GLY A 196 0.28 -27.20 -6.13
N ASN A 197 1.46 -27.83 -6.05
CA ASN A 197 1.81 -28.73 -4.94
C ASN A 197 2.32 -27.97 -3.71
N VAL A 198 1.46 -27.16 -3.10
CA VAL A 198 1.78 -26.34 -1.92
C VAL A 198 2.32 -27.19 -0.77
N ALA A 199 1.76 -28.39 -0.56
CA ALA A 199 2.19 -29.29 0.51
C ALA A 199 3.64 -29.79 0.34
N ALA A 200 4.16 -29.91 -0.88
CA ALA A 200 5.57 -30.24 -1.10
C ALA A 200 6.47 -29.06 -0.72
N VAL A 201 6.12 -27.84 -1.13
CA VAL A 201 6.90 -26.64 -0.82
C VAL A 201 6.90 -26.34 0.67
N MET A 202 5.77 -26.52 1.36
CA MET A 202 5.72 -26.38 2.81
C MET A 202 6.66 -27.36 3.51
N ARG A 203 6.75 -28.61 3.04
CA ARG A 203 7.71 -29.59 3.57
C ARG A 203 9.17 -29.19 3.32
N ASP A 204 9.47 -28.61 2.16
CA ASP A 204 10.82 -28.08 1.88
C ASP A 204 11.19 -26.95 2.85
N LEU A 205 10.20 -26.17 3.29
CA LEU A 205 10.30 -25.12 4.31
C LEU A 205 10.21 -25.65 5.76
N ALA A 206 10.18 -26.96 5.98
CA ALA A 206 10.07 -27.54 7.32
C ALA A 206 11.16 -27.03 8.27
N GLY A 207 10.73 -26.54 9.44
CA GLY A 207 11.58 -25.96 10.49
C GLY A 207 11.99 -24.50 10.27
N LYS A 208 11.64 -23.89 9.14
CA LYS A 208 11.87 -22.45 8.90
C LYS A 208 10.83 -21.60 9.62
N LYS A 209 11.22 -20.40 9.98
CA LYS A 209 10.27 -19.37 10.43
C LYS A 209 9.63 -18.71 9.23
N LEU A 210 8.31 -18.55 9.26
CA LEU A 210 7.56 -17.87 8.21
C LEU A 210 6.98 -16.56 8.76
N VAL A 211 7.13 -15.51 7.97
CA VAL A 211 6.52 -14.20 8.19
C VAL A 211 5.72 -13.80 6.97
N LEU A 212 4.50 -13.31 7.19
CA LEU A 212 3.60 -12.87 6.11
C LEU A 212 3.21 -11.40 6.29
N VAL A 213 3.27 -10.63 5.20
CA VAL A 213 2.68 -9.29 5.13
C VAL A 213 1.42 -9.38 4.28
N GLY A 214 0.25 -9.22 4.92
CA GLY A 214 -1.05 -9.43 4.30
C GLY A 214 -1.36 -10.90 3.99
N GLY A 215 -2.21 -11.12 2.99
CA GLY A 215 -2.59 -12.44 2.47
C GLY A 215 -3.83 -13.07 3.13
N ASP A 216 -4.04 -14.36 2.83
CA ASP A 216 -5.17 -15.15 3.33
C ASP A 216 -5.07 -15.33 4.86
N THR A 217 -5.91 -14.61 5.58
CA THR A 217 -5.98 -14.62 7.04
C THR A 217 -6.46 -15.97 7.60
N MET A 218 -7.25 -16.74 6.84
CA MET A 218 -7.75 -18.05 7.25
C MET A 218 -6.63 -19.08 7.21
N MET A 219 -5.80 -19.09 6.16
CA MET A 219 -4.57 -19.89 6.11
C MET A 219 -3.61 -19.47 7.24
N MET A 220 -3.40 -18.17 7.42
CA MET A 220 -2.57 -17.62 8.49
C MET A 220 -3.01 -18.14 9.87
N GLY A 221 -4.32 -18.10 10.17
CA GLY A 221 -4.88 -18.60 11.41
C GLY A 221 -4.64 -20.09 11.64
N ARG A 222 -4.73 -20.92 10.60
CA ARG A 222 -4.41 -22.36 10.68
C ARG A 222 -2.93 -22.57 11.00
N MET A 223 -2.04 -21.80 10.40
CA MET A 223 -0.60 -21.95 10.62
C MET A 223 -0.18 -21.49 12.02
N PHE A 224 -0.75 -20.40 12.54
CA PHE A 224 -0.53 -20.02 13.95
C PHE A 224 -1.09 -21.06 14.93
N ALA A 225 -2.26 -21.64 14.64
CA ALA A 225 -2.85 -22.68 15.48
C ALA A 225 -2.02 -23.97 15.52
N ALA A 226 -1.28 -24.29 14.45
CA ALA A 226 -0.37 -25.43 14.40
C ALA A 226 0.85 -25.24 15.31
N GLY A 227 1.33 -23.99 15.45
CA GLY A 227 2.47 -23.63 16.31
C GLY A 227 3.73 -24.45 15.99
N GLU A 228 4.53 -24.75 17.02
CA GLU A 228 5.78 -25.50 16.90
C GLU A 228 5.61 -26.93 16.34
N LYS A 229 4.40 -27.53 16.45
CA LYS A 229 4.13 -28.86 15.88
C LYS A 229 4.26 -28.86 14.36
N ALA A 230 4.10 -27.70 13.72
CA ALA A 230 4.29 -27.55 12.28
C ALA A 230 5.73 -27.83 11.85
N ALA A 231 6.73 -27.59 12.72
CA ALA A 231 8.16 -27.64 12.36
C ALA A 231 8.61 -28.96 11.71
N ALA A 232 7.97 -30.08 12.06
CA ALA A 232 8.30 -31.40 11.52
C ALA A 232 7.87 -31.59 10.06
N VAL A 233 6.87 -30.84 9.59
CA VAL A 233 6.21 -31.04 8.29
C VAL A 233 6.04 -29.76 7.48
N GLY A 234 6.40 -28.60 8.06
CA GLY A 234 6.14 -27.27 7.52
C GLY A 234 6.88 -26.17 8.27
N PRO A 235 6.82 -24.92 7.76
CA PRO A 235 7.36 -23.78 8.48
C PRO A 235 6.50 -23.44 9.71
N VAL A 236 7.10 -22.75 10.67
CA VAL A 236 6.43 -22.24 11.87
C VAL A 236 6.18 -20.75 11.69
N MET A 237 4.95 -20.29 11.93
CA MET A 237 4.62 -18.86 11.88
C MET A 237 5.32 -18.10 13.00
N ALA A 238 6.15 -17.13 12.62
CA ALA A 238 6.90 -16.29 13.55
C ALA A 238 6.21 -14.93 13.78
N ALA A 239 5.60 -14.38 12.72
CA ALA A 239 4.80 -13.16 12.77
C ALA A 239 3.94 -13.04 11.51
N ALA A 240 2.91 -12.21 11.57
CA ALA A 240 2.25 -11.69 10.38
C ALA A 240 1.71 -10.30 10.65
N VAL A 241 1.56 -9.49 9.61
CA VAL A 241 0.77 -8.25 9.70
C VAL A 241 -0.41 -8.33 8.77
N THR A 242 -1.59 -7.96 9.25
CA THR A 242 -2.81 -7.86 8.46
C THR A 242 -3.55 -6.56 8.77
N TYR A 243 -4.61 -6.27 8.02
CA TYR A 243 -5.45 -5.10 8.27
C TYR A 243 -6.18 -5.24 9.60
N ASN A 244 -6.38 -4.12 10.28
CA ASN A 244 -7.27 -4.05 11.43
C ASN A 244 -8.73 -4.02 10.93
N PRO A 245 -9.62 -4.95 11.36
CA PRO A 245 -11.04 -4.88 10.99
C PRO A 245 -11.73 -3.58 11.41
N LYS A 246 -11.15 -2.85 12.37
CA LYS A 246 -11.60 -1.53 12.84
C LYS A 246 -10.80 -0.38 12.20
N ALA A 247 -10.10 -0.62 11.09
CA ALA A 247 -9.21 0.35 10.47
C ALA A 247 -9.95 1.65 10.09
N ILE A 248 -9.30 2.79 10.33
CA ILE A 248 -9.83 4.12 9.99
C ILE A 248 -9.07 4.69 8.80
N TYR A 249 -9.78 4.85 7.69
CA TYR A 249 -9.30 5.53 6.49
C TYR A 249 -9.91 6.93 6.45
N ASP A 250 -9.11 7.93 6.81
CA ASP A 250 -9.48 9.34 6.78
C ASP A 250 -8.39 10.18 6.10
N ASP A 251 -8.71 11.46 5.88
CA ASP A 251 -7.83 12.47 5.32
C ASP A 251 -6.92 13.14 6.36
N LYS A 252 -6.97 12.67 7.61
CA LYS A 252 -6.21 13.27 8.72
C LYS A 252 -4.72 12.97 8.58
N PRO A 253 -3.86 13.85 9.14
CA PRO A 253 -2.43 13.57 9.26
C PRO A 253 -2.18 12.23 9.96
N ILE A 254 -1.09 11.57 9.58
CA ILE A 254 -0.63 10.34 10.24
C ILE A 254 -0.29 10.68 11.70
N PRO A 255 -0.74 9.88 12.68
CA PRO A 255 -0.34 10.07 14.07
C PRO A 255 1.18 10.13 14.21
N ARG A 256 1.68 11.00 15.11
CA ARG A 256 3.13 11.12 15.36
C ARG A 256 3.67 9.93 16.15
N ASP A 257 2.83 9.31 16.98
CA ASP A 257 3.19 8.09 17.68
C ASP A 257 3.17 6.91 16.69
N PRO A 258 4.30 6.21 16.50
CA PRO A 258 4.37 5.12 15.53
C PRO A 258 3.40 3.97 15.83
N LYS A 259 3.14 3.70 17.12
CA LYS A 259 2.22 2.64 17.53
C LYS A 259 0.78 3.02 17.25
N GLU A 260 0.37 4.25 17.58
CA GLU A 260 -0.95 4.78 17.24
C GLU A 260 -1.18 4.75 15.72
N ALA A 261 -0.18 5.15 14.93
CA ALA A 261 -0.26 5.11 13.48
C ALA A 261 -0.42 3.68 12.93
N PHE A 262 0.31 2.72 13.50
CA PHE A 262 0.19 1.31 13.14
C PHE A 262 -1.18 0.73 13.52
N ASP A 263 -1.57 0.84 14.80
CA ASP A 263 -2.81 0.28 15.36
C ASP A 263 -4.06 0.82 14.66
N LYS A 264 -3.98 2.05 14.12
CA LYS A 264 -5.07 2.68 13.35
C LYS A 264 -5.48 1.87 12.11
N ARG A 265 -4.57 1.09 11.51
CA ARG A 265 -4.83 0.37 10.25
C ARG A 265 -4.44 -1.09 10.25
N TYR A 266 -3.57 -1.53 11.15
CA TYR A 266 -2.95 -2.84 11.08
C TYR A 266 -2.98 -3.57 12.42
N LEU A 267 -2.82 -4.88 12.33
CA LEU A 267 -2.63 -5.78 13.46
C LEU A 267 -1.35 -6.58 13.23
N LEU A 268 -0.48 -6.60 14.24
CA LEU A 268 0.66 -7.51 14.31
C LEU A 268 0.20 -8.78 15.02
N ILE A 269 0.28 -9.91 14.34
CA ILE A 269 -0.07 -11.24 14.86
C ILE A 269 1.23 -11.99 15.12
N THR A 270 1.35 -12.55 16.31
CA THR A 270 2.51 -13.28 16.82
C THR A 270 2.03 -14.56 17.53
N PRO A 271 2.90 -15.56 17.73
CA PRO A 271 2.54 -16.73 18.53
C PRO A 271 2.01 -16.36 19.92
N GLU A 272 2.55 -15.30 20.53
CA GLU A 272 2.22 -14.83 21.87
C GLU A 272 0.82 -14.20 21.96
N ASN A 273 0.40 -13.46 20.93
CA ASN A 273 -0.87 -12.74 20.95
C ASN A 273 -1.98 -13.40 20.14
N PHE A 274 -1.68 -14.44 19.33
CA PHE A 274 -2.64 -15.01 18.38
C PHE A 274 -3.97 -15.42 19.01
N ALA A 275 -3.95 -16.06 20.20
CA ALA A 275 -5.17 -16.46 20.89
C ALA A 275 -6.06 -15.25 21.26
N SER A 276 -5.45 -14.15 21.72
CA SER A 276 -6.16 -12.92 22.05
C SER A 276 -6.72 -12.22 20.81
N VAL A 277 -5.92 -12.10 19.75
CA VAL A 277 -6.33 -11.48 18.47
C VAL A 277 -7.45 -12.30 17.84
N LYS A 278 -7.36 -13.64 17.85
CA LYS A 278 -8.41 -14.52 17.36
C LYS A 278 -9.71 -14.39 18.14
N SER A 279 -9.65 -14.18 19.45
CA SER A 279 -10.84 -13.96 20.27
C SER A 279 -11.48 -12.60 20.02
N GLU A 280 -10.67 -11.54 19.87
CA GLU A 280 -11.17 -10.18 19.62
C GLU A 280 -11.73 -10.03 18.19
N HIS A 281 -11.10 -10.70 17.24
CA HIS A 281 -11.39 -10.60 15.81
C HIS A 281 -11.75 -11.97 15.22
N GLY A 282 -12.73 -12.67 15.80
CA GLY A 282 -13.11 -14.03 15.39
C GLY A 282 -13.30 -14.20 13.88
N ASN A 283 -14.00 -13.24 13.25
CA ASN A 283 -14.30 -13.24 11.81
C ASN A 283 -13.06 -13.11 10.92
N LEU A 284 -11.93 -12.66 11.45
CA LEU A 284 -10.70 -12.50 10.68
C LEU A 284 -10.12 -13.85 10.24
N PHE A 285 -10.35 -14.91 11.02
CA PHE A 285 -9.76 -16.23 10.82
C PHE A 285 -10.77 -17.33 10.47
N SER A 286 -12.03 -16.98 10.23
CA SER A 286 -13.13 -17.90 9.95
C SER A 286 -13.82 -17.59 8.63
N PHE A 287 -14.34 -18.62 7.95
CA PHE A 287 -15.35 -18.49 6.91
C PHE A 287 -16.75 -18.50 7.52
#